data_AF-A0A3S0F3W0-F1
#
_entry.id   AF-A0A3S0F3W0-F1
#
_cell.length_a   1.000
_cell.length_b   1.000
_cell.length_c   1.000
_cell.angle_alpha   90.00
_cell.angle_beta   90.00
_cell.angle_gamma   90.00
#
_symmetry.space_group_name_H-M   'P 1'
#
loop_
_entity.id
_entity.type
_entity.pdbx_description
1 polymer ?
#
loop_
_entity_poly.entity_id
_entity_poly.type
_entity_poly.pdbx_seq_one_letter_code
_entity_poly.pdbx_strand_id
1 'polypeptide(L)'
;MKLIDCIDTQAARLAQAGLFFGHGTTNAFDEAAWLALWRLGLPLDALDEHEGQELSVAEEAAIAALVDERIRTRKPAAYLTGEAWLQGVPFTIDERAIVPRSFIAELIA
;
A
#
# COMPACT_ATOMS: atom_id res chain seq x y z
N MET A 1 -16.23 -6.97 9.04
CA MET A 1 -15.48 -5.76 9.45
C MET A 1 -15.38 -4.90 8.23
N LYS A 2 -15.61 -3.59 8.35
CA LYS A 2 -15.55 -2.71 7.18
C LYS A 2 -14.11 -2.53 6.71
N LEU A 3 -13.95 -2.25 5.42
CA LEU A 3 -12.65 -1.98 4.82
C LEU A 3 -11.92 -0.84 5.56
N ILE A 4 -12.61 0.24 5.90
CA ILE A 4 -12.00 1.36 6.63
C ILE A 4 -11.47 0.96 8.02
N ASP A 5 -12.24 0.16 8.77
CA ASP A 5 -11.82 -0.32 10.10
C ASP A 5 -10.58 -1.24 10.00
N CYS A 6 -10.52 -2.04 8.93
CA CYS A 6 -9.35 -2.87 8.62
C CYS A 6 -8.13 -1.99 8.35
N ILE A 7 -8.28 -0.97 7.50
CA ILE A 7 -7.21 -0.03 7.13
C ILE A 7 -6.68 0.68 8.36
N ASP A 8 -7.54 1.21 9.23
CA ASP A 8 -7.13 1.88 10.47
C ASP A 8 -6.33 0.93 11.38
N THR A 9 -6.78 -0.31 11.51
CA THR A 9 -6.08 -1.34 12.28
C THR A 9 -4.70 -1.62 11.70
N GLN A 10 -4.58 -1.78 10.37
CA GLN A 10 -3.29 -2.03 9.73
C GLN A 10 -2.37 -0.80 9.75
N ALA A 11 -2.92 0.41 9.60
CA ALA A 11 -2.18 1.66 9.70
C ALA A 11 -1.54 1.82 11.09
N ALA A 12 -2.27 1.49 12.15
CA ALA A 12 -1.72 1.48 13.50
C ALA A 12 -0.56 0.49 13.66
N ARG A 13 -0.64 -0.70 13.05
CA ARG A 13 0.45 -1.70 13.04
C ARG A 13 1.68 -1.20 12.28
N LEU A 14 1.50 -0.61 11.10
CA LEU A 14 2.58 -0.02 10.30
C LEU A 14 3.28 1.13 11.04
N ALA A 15 2.51 1.99 11.70
CA ALA A 15 3.02 3.09 12.51
C ALA A 15 3.82 2.58 13.72
N GLN A 16 3.29 1.60 14.46
CA GLN A 16 3.97 0.98 15.61
C GLN A 16 5.28 0.28 15.21
N ALA A 17 5.34 -0.26 14.00
CA ALA A 17 6.56 -0.88 13.47
C ALA A 17 7.67 0.12 13.10
N GLY A 18 7.38 1.43 13.15
CA GLY A 18 8.34 2.50 12.86
C GLY A 18 8.82 2.51 11.41
N LEU A 19 7.93 2.18 10.47
CA LEU A 19 8.27 2.15 9.04
C LEU A 19 8.39 3.56 8.46
N PHE A 20 9.21 3.70 7.42
CA PHE A 20 9.29 4.92 6.63
C PHE A 20 8.35 4.83 5.42
N PHE A 21 7.59 5.91 5.25
CA PHE A 21 6.67 6.17 4.14
C PHE A 21 7.32 7.24 3.24
N GLY A 22 7.14 7.16 1.93
CA GLY A 22 7.83 8.06 0.98
C GLY A 22 8.08 7.48 -0.41
N HIS A 23 7.46 6.34 -0.72
CA HIS A 23 7.62 5.59 -1.97
C HIS A 23 6.26 5.48 -2.70
N GLY A 24 5.54 6.59 -2.81
CA GLY A 24 4.18 6.65 -3.36
C GLY A 24 3.10 7.01 -2.33
N THR A 25 3.35 6.73 -1.05
CA THR A 25 2.48 7.09 0.08
C THR A 25 3.24 7.93 1.10
N THR A 26 2.53 8.77 1.86
CA THR A 26 3.18 9.73 2.79
C THR A 26 3.06 9.36 4.25
N ASN A 27 2.12 8.49 4.60
CA ASN A 27 1.84 8.08 5.97
C ASN A 27 1.36 6.62 6.04
N ALA A 28 1.19 6.11 7.27
CA ALA A 28 0.81 4.72 7.51
C ALA A 28 -0.61 4.39 7.04
N PHE A 29 -1.54 5.35 7.08
CA PHE A 29 -2.90 5.16 6.61
C PHE A 29 -2.93 5.04 5.08
N ASP A 30 -2.27 5.95 4.37
CA ASP A 30 -2.16 5.89 2.90
C ASP A 30 -1.57 4.55 2.44
N GLU A 31 -0.49 4.07 3.09
CA GLU A 31 0.11 2.78 2.72
C GLU A 31 -0.77 1.59 3.09
N ALA A 32 -1.49 1.64 4.22
CA ALA A 32 -2.46 0.60 4.57
C ALA A 32 -3.63 0.54 3.58
N ALA A 33 -4.18 1.68 3.18
CA ALA A 33 -5.22 1.79 2.16
C ALA A 33 -4.73 1.24 0.82
N TRP A 34 -3.54 1.65 0.39
CA TRP A 34 -2.91 1.17 -0.84
C TRP A 34 -2.76 -0.35 -0.85
N LEU A 35 -2.17 -0.94 0.20
CA LEU A 35 -1.97 -2.38 0.30
C LEU A 35 -3.30 -3.13 0.37
N ALA A 36 -4.32 -2.58 1.05
CA ALA A 36 -5.63 -3.18 1.13
C ALA A 36 -6.34 -3.20 -0.24
N LEU A 37 -6.44 -2.05 -0.92
CA LEU A 37 -7.06 -1.94 -2.24
C LEU A 37 -6.34 -2.81 -3.26
N TRP A 38 -5.00 -2.76 -3.29
CA TRP A 38 -4.20 -3.62 -4.16
C TRP A 38 -4.47 -5.11 -3.90
N ARG A 39 -4.53 -5.51 -2.62
CA ARG A 39 -4.77 -6.91 -2.25
C ARG A 39 -6.15 -7.40 -2.66
N LEU A 40 -7.14 -6.51 -2.68
CA LEU A 40 -8.51 -6.79 -3.12
C LEU A 40 -8.70 -6.64 -4.64
N GLY A 41 -7.68 -6.18 -5.37
CA GLY A 41 -7.78 -5.90 -6.81
C GLY A 41 -8.69 -4.71 -7.13
N LEU A 42 -8.85 -3.78 -6.18
CA LEU A 42 -9.63 -2.57 -6.35
C LEU A 42 -8.77 -1.43 -6.92
N PRO A 43 -9.38 -0.44 -7.61
CA PRO A 43 -8.67 0.77 -8.00
C PRO A 43 -8.09 1.48 -6.75
N LEU A 44 -6.84 1.94 -6.85
CA LEU A 44 -6.08 2.47 -5.71
C LEU A 44 -6.56 3.85 -5.23
N ASP A 45 -7.37 4.53 -6.03
CA ASP A 45 -8.03 5.80 -5.77
C ASP A 45 -9.50 5.64 -5.33
N ALA A 46 -10.02 4.41 -5.22
CA ALA A 46 -11.43 4.14 -4.94
C ALA A 46 -11.75 3.85 -3.47
N LEU A 47 -10.90 4.28 -2.51
CA LEU A 47 -11.19 4.06 -1.09
C LEU A 47 -12.55 4.66 -0.69
N ASP A 48 -12.84 5.90 -1.10
CA ASP A 48 -14.07 6.60 -0.74
C ASP A 48 -15.34 5.86 -1.23
N GLU A 49 -15.23 5.10 -2.32
CA GLU A 49 -16.33 4.31 -2.88
C GLU A 49 -16.52 2.97 -2.15
N HIS A 50 -15.46 2.44 -1.54
CA HIS A 50 -15.38 1.11 -0.96
C HIS A 50 -15.21 1.09 0.57
N GLU A 51 -15.08 2.24 1.24
CA GLU A 51 -14.78 2.33 2.68
C GLU A 51 -15.76 1.54 3.57
N GLY A 52 -17.03 1.52 3.16
CA GLY A 52 -18.13 0.83 3.85
C GLY A 52 -18.29 -0.64 3.48
N GLN A 53 -17.47 -1.18 2.57
CA GLN A 53 -17.53 -2.57 2.14
C GLN A 53 -17.20 -3.50 3.30
N GLU A 54 -18.05 -4.50 3.54
CA GLU A 54 -17.77 -5.56 4.50
C GLU A 54 -16.77 -6.56 3.93
N LEU A 55 -15.68 -6.80 4.66
CA LEU A 55 -14.69 -7.80 4.32
C LEU A 55 -15.10 -9.17 4.86
N SER A 56 -14.88 -10.19 4.03
CA SER A 56 -14.84 -11.57 4.48
C SER A 56 -13.59 -11.83 5.33
N VAL A 57 -13.65 -12.88 6.16
CA VAL A 57 -12.51 -13.33 6.98
C VAL A 57 -11.28 -13.63 6.12
N ALA A 58 -11.48 -14.13 4.89
CA ALA A 58 -10.39 -14.43 3.97
C ALA A 58 -9.73 -13.16 3.42
N GLU A 59 -10.51 -12.14 3.08
CA GLU A 59 -10.00 -10.84 2.62
C GLU A 59 -9.23 -10.11 3.72
N GLU A 60 -9.80 -10.07 4.93
CA GLU A 60 -9.13 -9.50 6.10
C GLU A 60 -7.78 -10.19 6.37
N ALA A 61 -7.76 -11.53 6.38
CA ALA A 61 -6.54 -12.29 6.59
C ALA A 61 -5.51 -12.07 5.47
N ALA A 62 -5.97 -11.92 4.22
CA ALA A 62 -5.12 -11.67 3.08
C ALA A 62 -4.46 -10.27 3.14
N ILE A 63 -5.17 -9.25 3.61
CA ILE A 63 -4.64 -7.90 3.84
C ILE A 63 -3.63 -7.94 5.01
N ALA A 64 -4.02 -8.56 6.13
CA ALA A 64 -3.14 -8.66 7.30
C ALA A 64 -1.83 -9.37 6.98
N ALA A 65 -1.86 -10.44 6.18
CA ALA A 65 -0.66 -11.16 5.75
C ALA A 65 0.29 -10.31 4.91
N LEU A 66 -0.24 -9.48 4.01
CA LEU A 66 0.57 -8.55 3.20
C LEU A 66 1.21 -7.46 4.08
N VAL A 67 0.47 -6.95 5.06
CA VAL A 67 0.99 -5.98 6.04
C VAL A 67 2.05 -6.62 6.94
N ASP A 68 1.87 -7.87 7.34
CA ASP A 68 2.89 -8.62 8.09
C ASP A 68 4.16 -8.81 7.29
N GLU A 69 4.05 -9.11 6.00
CA GLU A 69 5.20 -9.15 5.11
C GLU A 69 5.89 -7.80 5.02
N ARG A 70 5.12 -6.71 4.89
CA ARG A 70 5.64 -5.34 4.86
C ARG A 70 6.41 -4.98 6.14
N ILE A 71 5.88 -5.31 7.29
CA ILE A 71 6.51 -5.07 8.60
C ILE A 71 7.78 -5.91 8.76
N ARG A 72 7.67 -7.22 8.49
CA ARG A 72 8.76 -8.17 8.68
C ARG A 72 9.95 -7.89 7.77
N THR A 73 9.68 -7.65 6.48
CA THR A 73 10.74 -7.46 5.48
C THR A 73 11.27 -6.03 5.45
N ARG A 74 10.46 -5.06 5.92
CA ARG A 74 10.70 -3.62 5.76
C ARG A 74 10.89 -3.16 4.31
N LYS A 75 10.59 -3.99 3.32
CA LYS A 75 10.64 -3.63 1.90
C LYS A 75 9.56 -2.58 1.61
N PRO A 76 9.81 -1.57 0.76
CA PRO A 76 8.77 -0.68 0.25
C PRO A 76 7.57 -1.45 -0.32
N ALA A 77 6.36 -0.90 -0.18
CA ALA A 77 5.14 -1.48 -0.76
C ALA A 77 5.31 -1.86 -2.24
N ALA A 78 5.97 -1.00 -3.02
CA ALA A 78 6.21 -1.23 -4.45
C ALA A 78 6.94 -2.56 -4.77
N TYR A 79 7.84 -3.01 -3.89
CA TYR A 79 8.53 -4.30 -4.07
C TYR A 79 7.68 -5.50 -3.64
N LEU A 80 6.66 -5.29 -2.80
CA LEU A 80 5.72 -6.33 -2.40
C LEU A 80 4.62 -6.51 -3.46
N THR A 81 4.17 -5.39 -4.03
CA THR A 81 3.15 -5.38 -5.10
C THR A 81 3.76 -5.68 -6.47
N GLY A 82 5.07 -5.49 -6.64
CA GLY A 82 5.75 -5.56 -7.94
C GLY A 82 5.42 -4.38 -8.87
N GLU A 83 4.81 -3.32 -8.33
CA GLU A 83 4.33 -2.16 -9.06
C GLU A 83 4.78 -0.86 -8.41
N ALA A 84 5.33 0.05 -9.21
CA ALA A 84 5.57 1.44 -8.84
C ALA A 84 4.70 2.36 -9.71
N TRP A 85 4.24 3.47 -9.15
CA TRP A 85 3.40 4.43 -9.85
C TRP A 85 4.13 5.76 -10.02
N LEU A 86 4.11 6.30 -11.23
CA LEU A 86 4.73 7.57 -11.58
C LEU A 86 3.81 8.34 -12.52
N GLN A 87 3.40 9.56 -12.13
CA GLN A 87 2.48 10.40 -12.92
C GLN A 87 1.20 9.66 -13.35
N GLY A 88 0.63 8.82 -12.46
CA GLY A 88 -0.57 8.03 -12.75
C GLY A 88 -0.35 6.80 -13.64
N VAL A 89 0.90 6.49 -14.00
CA VAL A 89 1.23 5.32 -14.83
C VAL A 89 1.89 4.24 -13.96
N PRO A 90 1.41 2.99 -14.00
CA PRO A 90 2.05 1.87 -13.32
C PRO A 90 3.24 1.32 -14.11
N PHE A 91 4.28 0.90 -13.39
CA PHE A 91 5.47 0.25 -13.92
C PHE A 91 5.78 -1.00 -13.11
N THR A 92 6.22 -2.07 -13.77
CA THR A 92 6.77 -3.23 -13.08
C THR A 92 8.08 -2.85 -12.38
N ILE A 93 8.22 -3.23 -11.12
CA ILE A 93 9.40 -2.94 -10.32
C ILE A 93 9.81 -4.15 -9.48
N ASP A 94 11.11 -4.25 -9.24
CA ASP A 94 11.69 -5.19 -8.28
C ASP A 94 12.91 -4.56 -7.59
N GLU A 95 13.57 -5.31 -6.70
CA GLU A 95 14.68 -4.85 -5.89
C GLU A 95 15.93 -4.42 -6.68
N ARG A 96 15.98 -4.68 -7.99
CA ARG A 96 17.05 -4.20 -8.89
C ARG A 96 16.87 -2.75 -9.31
N ALA A 97 15.68 -2.17 -9.09
CA ALA A 97 15.33 -0.80 -9.46
C ALA A 97 15.01 0.04 -8.22
N ILE A 98 15.45 1.31 -8.21
CA ILE A 98 15.12 2.27 -7.15
C ILE A 98 13.65 2.67 -7.31
N VAL A 99 12.87 2.61 -6.22
CA VAL A 99 11.49 3.11 -6.25
C VAL A 99 11.50 4.62 -6.53
N PRO A 100 10.81 5.09 -7.59
CA PRO A 100 10.77 6.51 -7.93
C PRO A 100 10.26 7.33 -6.74
N ARG A 101 10.97 8.42 -6.44
CA ARG A 101 10.51 9.43 -5.46
C ARG A 101 10.01 10.65 -6.21
N SER A 102 9.13 11.43 -5.57
CA SER A 102 8.53 12.65 -6.15
C SER A 102 9.55 13.61 -6.77
N PHE A 103 10.76 13.73 -6.21
CA PHE A 103 11.82 14.59 -6.76
C PHE A 103 12.38 14.10 -8.13
N ILE A 104 12.35 12.79 -8.41
CA ILE A 104 12.83 12.23 -9.69
C ILE A 104 11.71 12.25 -10.74
N ALA A 105 10.45 12.26 -10.32
CA ALA A 105 9.29 12.22 -11.21
C ALA A 105 9.25 13.38 -12.21
N GLU A 106 9.73 14.56 -11.81
CA GLU A 106 9.81 15.74 -12.68
C GLU A 106 10.95 15.66 -13.71
N LEU A 107 11.95 14.80 -13.50
CA LEU A 107 13.13 14.68 -14.36
C LEU A 107 13.00 13.60 -15.45
N ILE A 108 11.94 12.78 -15.40
CA ILE A 108 11.69 11.68 -16.36
C ILE A 108 10.65 12.08 -17.43
N ALA A 109 10.04 13.27 -17.31
CA ALA A 109 9.04 13.80 -18.25
C ALA A 109 9.66 14.34 -19.56
#